data_AF-A0A1J5SUI1-F1
#
_entry.id   AF-A0A1J5SUI1-F1
#
_cell.length_a   1.000
_cell.length_b   1.000
_cell.length_c   1.000
_cell.angle_alpha   90.00
_cell.angle_beta   90.00
_cell.angle_gamma   90.00
#
_symmetry.space_group_name_H-M   'P 1'
#
loop_
_entity.id
_entity.type
_entity.pdbx_description
1 polymer ?
#
loop_
_entity_poly.entity_id
_entity_poly.type
_entity_poly.pdbx_seq_one_letter_code
_entity_poly.pdbx_strand_id
1 'polypeptide(L)' 'MAHHENKNCPRCNTSFECKVGNVLECQCSQVKLKYDERVYVESLYADCLCINCLRILQQQYLMLRKKTFDF' A
#
# COMPACT_ATOMS: atom_id res chain seq x y z
N MET A 1 -18.90 18.06 -1.14
CA MET A 1 -17.79 18.21 -2.10
C MET A 1 -16.75 17.16 -1.75
N ALA A 2 -16.67 16.07 -2.52
CA ALA A 2 -15.70 15.02 -2.29
C ALA A 2 -14.31 15.57 -2.67
N HIS A 3 -13.45 15.80 -1.67
CA HIS A 3 -12.09 16.27 -1.89
C HIS A 3 -11.30 15.10 -2.49
N HIS A 4 -11.28 14.99 -3.82
CA HIS A 4 -10.44 14.05 -4.54
C HIS A 4 -9.03 14.62 -4.53
N GLU A 5 -8.16 14.08 -3.68
CA GLU A 5 -6.77 14.50 -3.64
C GLU A 5 -5.96 13.55 -4.51
N ASN A 6 -5.54 14.05 -5.67
CA ASN A 6 -4.54 13.36 -6.47
C ASN A 6 -3.20 13.50 -5.73
N LYS A 7 -2.74 12.41 -5.12
CA LYS A 7 -1.47 12.33 -4.43
C LYS A 7 -0.42 11.67 -5.30
N ASN A 8 0.84 12.03 -5.09
CA ASN A 8 1.98 11.32 -5.68
C ASN A 8 2.44 10.22 -4.72
N CYS A 9 2.58 9.00 -5.25
CA CYS A 9 3.11 7.89 -4.46
C CYS A 9 4.57 8.18 -4.07
N PRO A 10 4.94 8.23 -2.78
CA PRO A 10 6.32 8.53 -2.36
C PRO A 10 7.33 7.46 -2.81
N ARG A 11 6.87 6.25 -3.19
CA ARG A 11 7.73 5.16 -3.65
C ARG A 11 8.08 5.25 -5.14
N CYS A 12 7.11 5.52 -6.00
CA CYS A 12 7.29 5.47 -7.46
C CYS A 12 7.00 6.80 -8.16
N ASN A 13 6.66 7.84 -7.39
CA ASN A 13 6.29 9.17 -7.83
C ASN A 13 5.06 9.25 -8.76
N THR A 14 4.35 8.14 -8.98
CA THR A 14 3.16 8.10 -9.82
C THR A 14 1.98 8.77 -9.11
N SER A 15 1.29 9.64 -9.84
CA SER A 15 0.03 10.22 -9.37
C SER A 15 -1.06 9.15 -9.27
N PHE A 16 -1.74 9.09 -8.14
CA PHE A 16 -2.87 8.19 -7.93
C PHE A 16 -4.00 8.91 -7.19
N GLU A 17 -5.21 8.39 -7.34
CA GLU A 17 -6.38 8.94 -6.66
C GLU A 17 -6.40 8.44 -5.21
N CYS A 18 -6.18 9.35 -4.27
CA CYS A 18 -6.31 9.05 -2.84
C CYS A 18 -7.63 9.63 -2.33
N LYS A 19 -8.59 8.74 -2.04
CA LYS A 19 -9.87 9.11 -1.42
C LYS A 19 -9.81 8.82 0.07
N VAL A 20 -8.93 9.48 0.82
CA VAL A 20 -8.82 9.23 2.28
C VAL A 20 -10.14 9.49 3.03
N GLY A 21 -10.94 10.47 2.57
CA GLY A 21 -12.27 10.74 3.11
C GLY A 21 -13.33 9.66 2.78
N ASN A 22 -13.06 8.78 1.81
CA ASN A 22 -13.87 7.60 1.54
C ASN A 22 -12.95 6.43 1.16
N VAL A 23 -12.26 5.89 2.17
CA VAL A 23 -11.21 4.88 1.98
C VAL A 23 -11.72 3.67 1.20
N LEU A 24 -13.00 3.30 1.31
CA LEU A 24 -13.60 2.18 0.59
C LEU A 24 -13.52 2.34 -0.94
N GLU A 25 -13.58 3.59 -1.42
CA GLU A 25 -13.48 3.94 -2.85
C GLU A 25 -12.03 4.25 -3.28
N CYS A 26 -11.07 4.20 -2.37
CA CYS A 26 -9.67 4.47 -2.69
C CYS A 26 -9.05 3.28 -3.45
N GLN A 27 -8.19 3.56 -4.43
CA GLN A 27 -7.50 2.50 -5.19
C GLN A 27 -6.66 1.59 -4.28
N CYS A 28 -6.19 2.08 -3.13
CA CYS A 28 -5.47 1.25 -2.16
C CYS A 28 -6.34 0.15 -1.53
N SER A 29 -7.65 0.37 -1.39
CA SER A 29 -8.59 -0.60 -0.80
C SER A 29 -8.87 -1.80 -1.69
N GLN A 30 -8.50 -1.72 -2.97
CA GLN A 30 -8.54 -2.87 -3.88
C GLN A 30 -7.45 -3.90 -3.54
N VAL A 31 -6.44 -3.55 -2.73
CA VAL A 31 -5.40 -4.47 -2.25
C VAL A 31 -5.75 -4.92 -0.84
N LYS A 32 -6.00 -6.22 -0.68
CA LYS A 32 -6.21 -6.83 0.64
C LYS A 32 -4.86 -7.18 1.26
N LEU A 33 -4.34 -6.30 2.12
CA LEU A 33 -3.19 -6.58 2.97
C LEU A 33 -3.64 -7.21 4.29
N LYS A 34 -2.94 -8.26 4.74
CA LYS A 34 -3.08 -8.81 6.09
C LYS A 34 -2.47 -7.85 7.13
N TYR A 35 -2.76 -8.09 8.40
CA TYR A 35 -2.25 -7.27 9.49
C TYR A 35 -0.72 -7.12 9.45
N ASP A 36 0.03 -8.22 9.36
CA ASP A 36 1.50 -8.16 9.33
C ASP A 36 2.04 -7.46 8.07
N GLU A 37 1.39 -7.67 6.92
CA GLU A 37 1.74 -6.98 5.67
C GLU A 37 1.52 -5.47 5.81
N ARG A 38 0.41 -5.07 6.44
CA ARG A 38 0.09 -3.67 6.68
C ARG A 38 1.10 -3.02 7.63
N VAL A 39 1.42 -3.67 8.75
CA VAL A 39 2.44 -3.20 9.70
C VAL A 39 3.79 -3.05 9.01
N TYR A 40 4.17 -4.01 8.16
CA TYR A 40 5.38 -3.91 7.35
C TYR A 40 5.36 -2.68 6.44
N VAL A 41 4.27 -2.42 5.72
CA VAL A 41 4.13 -1.21 4.89
C VAL A 41 4.18 0.07 5.72
N GLU A 42 3.45 0.15 6.82
CA GLU A 42 3.38 1.32 7.71
C GLU A 42 4.74 1.62 8.38
N SER A 43 5.58 0.59 8.60
CA SER A 43 6.95 0.77 9.09
C SER A 43 7.91 1.38 8.06
N LEU A 44 7.61 1.27 6.77
CA LEU A 44 8.46 1.75 5.67
C LEU A 44 7.97 3.08 5.09
N TYR A 45 6.66 3.31 5.08
CA TYR A 45 6.04 4.47 4.45
C TYR A 45 4.94 5.05 5.35
N ALA A 46 5.06 6.35 5.65
CA ALA A 46 4.10 7.08 6.48
C ALA A 46 2.94 7.72 5.69
N ASP A 47 3.01 7.75 4.35
CA ASP A 47 1.97 8.30 3.48
C ASP A 47 1.34 7.21 2.58
N CYS A 48 0.26 7.57 1.87
CA CYS A 48 -0.48 6.66 1.01
C CYS A 48 0.36 6.23 -0.20
N LEU A 49 0.28 4.93 -0.52
CA LEU A 49 0.93 4.34 -1.68
C LEU A 49 -0.08 3.99 -2.76
N CYS A 50 0.34 4.05 -4.02
CA CYS A 50 -0.48 3.57 -5.12
C CYS A 50 -0.67 2.05 -5.08
N ILE A 51 -1.73 1.56 -5.73
CA ILE A 51 -2.09 0.13 -5.81
C ILE A 51 -0.92 -0.76 -6.28
N ASN A 52 -0.15 -0.28 -7.26
CA ASN A 52 0.99 -1.03 -7.80
C ASN A 52 2.09 -1.20 -6.75
N CYS A 53 2.40 -0.14 -6.01
CA CYS A 53 3.41 -0.20 -4.95
C CYS A 53 2.97 -1.11 -3.79
N LEU A 54 1.70 -1.07 -3.42
CA LEU A 54 1.15 -1.95 -2.38
C LEU A 54 1.22 -3.42 -2.78
N ARG A 55 0.88 -3.77 -4.04
CA ARG A 55 1.02 -5.14 -4.56
C ARG A 55 2.47 -5.63 -4.55
N ILE A 56 3.42 -4.76 -4.91
CA ILE A 56 4.84 -5.10 -4.86
C ILE A 56 5.29 -5.32 -3.41
N LEU A 57 4.90 -4.46 -2.46
CA LEU A 57 5.25 -4.65 -1.05
C LEU A 57 4.64 -5.94 -0.48
N GLN A 58 3.41 -6.26 -0.87
CA GLN A 58 2.76 -7.52 -0.49
C GLN A 58 3.60 -8.72 -0.94
N GLN A 59 4.00 -8.75 -2.22
CA GLN A 59 4.84 -9.82 -2.75
C GLN A 59 6.21 -9.89 -2.05
N GLN A 60 6.83 -8.73 -1.80
CA GLN A 60 8.10 -8.66 -1.09
C GLN A 60 8.00 -9.22 0.33
N TYR A 61 6.94 -8.88 1.07
CA TYR A 61 6.69 -9.42 2.40
C TYR A 61 6.50 -10.94 2.37
N LEU A 62 5.74 -11.47 1.41
CA LEU A 62 5.55 -12.92 1.25
C LEU A 62 6.86 -13.65 0.94
N MET A 63 7.74 -13.06 0.12
CA MET A 63 9.07 -13.63 -0.17
C MET A 63 9.98 -13.60 1.06
N LEU A 64 9.99 -12.48 1.80
CA LEU A 64 10.74 -12.35 3.06
C LEU A 64 10.30 -13.39 4.08
N ARG A 65 8.98 -13.55 4.27
CA ARG A 65 8.40 -14.52 5.21
C ARG A 65 8.73 -15.97 4.85
N LYS A 66 8.80 -16.31 3.56
CA LYS A 66 9.18 -17.67 3.13
C LYS A 66 10.62 -17.99 3.48
N LYS A 67 11.55 -17.04 3.24
CA LYS A 67 12.97 -17.22 3.58
C LYS A 67 13.23 -17.45 5.08
N THR A 68 12.36 -16.92 5.95
CA THR A 68 12.49 -17.13 7.41
C THR A 68 12.03 -18.50 7.88
N PHE A 69 11.40 -19.31 7.02
CA PHE A 69 10.83 -20.62 7.38
C PHE A 69 11.55 -21.81 6.70
N ASP A 70 12.63 -21.55 5.96
CA ASP A 70 13.49 -22.56 5.31
C ASP A 70 14.73 -22.89 6.18
N PHE A 71 14.57 -23.04 7.50
CA PHE A 71 15.63 -23.45 8.43
C PHE A 71 15.23 -24.69 9.23
#